data_AF-A0A650CUK9-F1
#
_entry.id   AF-A0A650CUK9-F1
#
_cell.length_a   1.000
_cell.length_b   1.000
_cell.length_c   1.000
_cell.angle_alpha   90.00
_cell.angle_beta   90.00
_cell.angle_gamma   90.00
#
_symmetry.space_group_name_H-M   'P 1'
#
loop_
_entity.id
_entity.type
_entity.pdbx_description
1 polymer ?
#
loop_
_entity_poly.entity_id
_entity_poly.type
_entity_poly.pdbx_seq_one_letter_code
_entity_poly.pdbx_strand_id
1 'polypeptide(L)'
;MLIQTSSDVLLSIADDLLSKGDVVQASEKYYKAAEEAIKLLTVNLGLKDILNIAKESGWDLATLHKAVVEICKKLNNEDIFEYWESAIVLLTVENLSLDVVKDEAENVRKLVKISDEIANRELDKRS
;
A
#
# COMPACT_ATOMS: atom_id res chain seq x y z
N MET A 1 19.66 7.32 -3.85
CA MET A 1 18.67 8.37 -4.15
C MET A 1 17.33 7.81 -3.72
N LEU A 2 16.63 8.42 -2.77
CA LEU A 2 15.28 7.98 -2.41
C LEU A 2 14.36 8.37 -3.57
N ILE A 3 13.81 7.38 -4.27
CA ILE A 3 12.81 7.63 -5.30
C ILE A 3 11.52 8.02 -4.60
N GLN A 4 10.95 9.17 -4.96
CA GLN A 4 9.58 9.48 -4.58
C GLN A 4 8.65 8.60 -5.41
N THR A 5 7.95 7.68 -4.76
CA THR A 5 7.04 6.72 -5.39
C THR A 5 5.63 7.29 -5.54
N SER A 6 4.79 6.65 -6.36
CA SER A 6 3.37 6.99 -6.45
C SER A 6 2.69 6.91 -5.08
N SER A 7 3.05 5.90 -4.27
CA SER A 7 2.57 5.73 -2.90
C SER A 7 2.93 6.92 -1.99
N ASP A 8 4.14 7.47 -2.11
CA ASP A 8 4.56 8.66 -1.33
C ASP A 8 3.74 9.90 -1.67
N VAL A 9 3.49 10.13 -2.96
CA VAL A 9 2.68 11.26 -3.41
C VAL A 9 1.25 11.13 -2.88
N LEU A 10 0.69 9.92 -2.90
CA LEU A 10 -0.65 9.64 -2.40
C LEU A 10 -0.76 9.82 -0.88
N LEU A 11 0.26 9.42 -0.11
CA LEU A 11 0.32 9.69 1.33
C LEU A 11 0.28 11.20 1.62
N SER A 12 1.09 11.98 0.91
CA SER A 12 1.10 13.44 1.11
C SER A 12 -0.26 14.07 0.80
N ILE A 13 -0.94 13.61 -0.26
CA ILE A 13 -2.29 14.09 -0.60
C ILE A 13 -3.29 13.67 0.49
N ALA A 14 -3.18 12.45 1.01
CA ALA A 14 -4.05 11.93 2.07
C ALA A 14 -3.88 12.74 3.37
N ASP A 15 -2.64 13.00 3.78
CA ASP A 15 -2.32 13.80 4.96
C ASP A 15 -2.87 15.23 4.83
N ASP A 16 -2.73 15.85 3.65
CA ASP A 16 -3.29 17.17 3.36
C ASP A 16 -4.81 17.20 3.49
N LEU A 17 -5.52 16.17 3.02
CA LEU A 17 -6.97 16.06 3.13
C LEU A 17 -7.40 15.83 4.58
N LEU A 18 -6.68 14.95 5.29
CA LEU A 18 -6.95 14.64 6.69
C LEU A 18 -6.78 15.88 7.58
N SER A 19 -5.75 16.69 7.32
CA SER A 19 -5.49 17.95 8.03
C SER A 19 -6.62 18.98 7.87
N LYS A 20 -7.36 18.91 6.76
CA LYS A 20 -8.53 19.76 6.47
C LYS A 20 -9.84 19.17 7.01
N GLY A 21 -9.78 18.00 7.65
CA GLY A 21 -10.95 17.28 8.15
C GLY A 21 -11.73 16.53 7.08
N ASP A 22 -11.21 16.40 5.86
CA ASP A 22 -11.85 15.62 4.79
C ASP A 22 -11.49 14.13 4.94
N VAL A 23 -12.10 13.51 5.95
CA VAL A 23 -11.80 12.14 6.37
C VAL A 23 -12.11 11.13 5.26
N VAL A 24 -13.22 11.31 4.53
CA VAL A 24 -13.64 10.39 3.46
C VAL A 24 -12.62 10.39 2.32
N GLN A 25 -12.24 11.57 1.83
CA GLN A 25 -11.28 11.65 0.74
C GLN A 25 -9.87 11.25 1.18
N ALA A 26 -9.49 11.53 2.44
CA ALA A 26 -8.23 11.07 3.00
C ALA A 26 -8.15 9.53 3.01
N SER A 27 -9.19 8.85 3.49
CA SER A 27 -9.26 7.39 3.52
C SER A 27 -9.09 6.77 2.13
N GLU A 28 -9.76 7.31 1.11
CA GLU A 28 -9.57 6.85 -0.27
C GLU A 28 -8.12 6.99 -0.75
N LYS A 29 -7.43 8.07 -0.37
CA LYS A 29 -6.03 8.31 -0.78
C LYS A 29 -5.05 7.43 -0.02
N TYR A 30 -5.27 7.17 1.27
CA TYR A 30 -4.50 6.18 2.00
C TYR A 30 -4.67 4.77 1.42
N TYR A 31 -5.89 4.34 1.09
CA TYR A 31 -6.09 3.07 0.40
C TYR A 31 -5.32 3.01 -0.94
N LYS A 32 -5.39 4.07 -1.75
CA LYS A 32 -4.62 4.12 -3.02
C LYS A 32 -3.11 4.07 -2.80
N ALA A 33 -2.60 4.69 -1.73
CA ALA A 33 -1.19 4.59 -1.39
C ALA A 33 -0.79 3.14 -1.05
N ALA A 34 -1.61 2.43 -0.26
CA ALA A 34 -1.41 1.01 0.02
C ALA A 34 -1.47 0.16 -1.25
N GLU A 35 -2.43 0.40 -2.13
CA GLU A 35 -2.57 -0.29 -3.40
C GLU A 35 -1.30 -0.15 -4.27
N GLU A 36 -0.78 1.07 -4.44
CA GLU A 36 0.44 1.30 -5.21
C GLU A 36 1.68 0.68 -4.55
N ALA A 37 1.77 0.68 -3.21
CA ALA A 37 2.84 0.00 -2.49
C ALA A 37 2.83 -1.52 -2.72
N ILE A 38 1.65 -2.16 -2.69
CA ILE A 38 1.51 -3.60 -2.97
C ILE A 38 1.91 -3.92 -4.42
N LYS A 39 1.50 -3.09 -5.39
CA LYS A 39 1.90 -3.26 -6.79
C LYS A 39 3.42 -3.16 -6.94
N LEU A 40 4.04 -2.15 -6.33
CA LEU A 40 5.48 -1.94 -6.38
C LEU A 40 6.26 -3.10 -5.73
N LEU A 41 5.82 -3.57 -4.56
CA LEU A 41 6.37 -4.77 -3.92
C LEU A 41 6.27 -6.00 -4.82
N THR A 42 5.11 -6.21 -5.46
CA THR A 42 4.90 -7.36 -6.36
C THR A 42 5.89 -7.35 -7.52
N VAL A 43 6.14 -6.18 -8.11
CA VAL A 43 7.12 -5.99 -9.19
C VAL A 43 8.54 -6.24 -8.69
N ASN A 44 8.94 -5.61 -7.58
CA ASN A 44 10.31 -5.69 -7.08
C ASN A 44 10.68 -7.08 -6.53
N LEU A 45 9.71 -7.81 -5.99
CA LEU A 45 9.89 -9.19 -5.53
C LEU A 45 9.77 -10.24 -6.65
N GLY A 46 9.43 -9.80 -7.87
CA GLY A 46 9.35 -10.66 -9.04
C GLY A 46 8.25 -11.71 -8.95
N LEU A 47 7.09 -11.38 -8.39
CA LEU A 47 5.96 -12.30 -8.21
C LEU A 47 5.20 -12.51 -9.54
N LYS A 48 5.83 -13.25 -10.46
CA LYS A 48 5.38 -13.39 -11.86
C LYS A 48 3.94 -13.87 -12.02
N ASP A 49 3.49 -14.79 -11.19
CA ASP A 49 2.13 -15.34 -11.28
C ASP A 49 1.07 -14.27 -11.00
N ILE A 50 1.31 -13.42 -9.99
CA ILE A 50 0.45 -12.29 -9.65
C ILE A 50 0.48 -11.24 -10.75
N LEU A 51 1.66 -10.92 -11.29
CA LEU A 51 1.82 -9.95 -12.37
C LEU A 51 1.10 -10.41 -13.66
N ASN A 52 1.09 -11.71 -13.94
CA ASN A 52 0.37 -12.27 -15.06
C ASN A 52 -1.15 -12.15 -14.87
N ILE A 53 -1.66 -12.49 -13.67
CA ILE A 53 -3.09 -12.30 -13.35
C ILE A 53 -3.47 -10.82 -13.52
N ALA A 54 -2.70 -9.91 -12.92
CA ALA A 54 -2.98 -8.48 -12.99
C ALA A 54 -2.93 -7.92 -14.43
N LYS A 55 -2.14 -8.53 -15.32
CA LYS A 55 -2.09 -8.16 -16.74
C LYS A 55 -3.35 -8.60 -17.49
N GLU A 56 -3.95 -9.72 -17.13
CA GLU A 56 -5.13 -10.28 -17.79
C GLU A 56 -6.44 -9.66 -17.25
N SER A 57 -6.54 -9.48 -15.94
CA SER A 57 -7.78 -9.06 -15.27
C SER A 57 -7.71 -7.72 -14.55
N GLY A 58 -6.54 -7.07 -14.52
CA GLY A 58 -6.32 -5.84 -13.76
C GLY A 58 -6.04 -6.09 -12.27
N TRP A 59 -5.87 -5.00 -11.53
CA TRP A 59 -5.60 -5.00 -10.09
C TRP A 59 -6.90 -4.81 -9.29
N ASP A 60 -7.73 -5.84 -9.26
CA ASP A 60 -8.88 -5.86 -8.36
C ASP A 60 -8.47 -6.24 -6.91
N LEU A 61 -9.41 -6.09 -5.98
CA LEU A 61 -9.16 -6.36 -4.56
C LEU A 61 -8.70 -7.81 -4.30
N ALA A 62 -9.23 -8.76 -5.07
CA ALA A 62 -8.87 -10.17 -4.95
C ALA A 62 -7.42 -10.42 -5.41
N THR A 63 -6.99 -9.76 -6.48
CA THR A 63 -5.62 -9.83 -6.99
C THR A 63 -4.63 -9.16 -6.03
N LEU A 64 -4.99 -7.98 -5.50
CA LEU A 64 -4.18 -7.29 -4.48
C LEU A 64 -4.04 -8.13 -3.21
N HIS A 65 -5.14 -8.72 -2.73
CA HIS A 65 -5.09 -9.56 -1.54
C HIS A 65 -4.25 -10.84 -1.75
N LYS A 66 -4.33 -11.47 -2.92
CA LYS A 66 -3.41 -12.56 -3.30
C LYS A 66 -1.96 -12.10 -3.31
N ALA A 67 -1.68 -10.90 -3.84
CA ALA A 67 -0.35 -10.33 -3.84
C ALA A 67 0.19 -10.17 -2.41
N VAL A 68 -0.61 -9.61 -1.50
CA VAL A 68 -0.27 -9.44 -0.08
C VAL A 68 0.13 -10.77 0.56
N VAL A 69 -0.65 -11.84 0.35
CA VAL A 69 -0.35 -13.17 0.89
C VAL A 69 1.01 -13.69 0.38
N GLU A 70 1.31 -13.53 -0.91
CA GLU A 70 2.58 -13.96 -1.47
C GLU A 70 3.75 -13.06 -1.03
N ILE A 71 3.53 -11.76 -0.85
CA ILE A 71 4.52 -10.82 -0.30
C ILE A 71 4.87 -11.21 1.14
N CYS A 72 3.88 -11.49 2.00
CA CYS A 72 4.10 -11.91 3.38
C CYS A 72 5.00 -13.14 3.46
N LYS A 73 4.71 -14.16 2.64
CA LYS A 73 5.53 -15.38 2.53
C LYS A 73 6.95 -15.07 2.04
N LYS A 74 7.07 -14.23 1.01
CA LYS A 74 8.35 -13.92 0.37
C LYS A 74 9.28 -13.14 1.28
N LEU A 75 8.74 -12.23 2.09
CA LEU A 75 9.47 -11.39 3.03
C LEU A 75 9.56 -11.97 4.45
N ASN A 76 8.83 -13.06 4.72
CA ASN A 76 8.66 -13.62 6.06
C ASN A 76 8.24 -12.54 7.08
N ASN A 77 7.24 -11.74 6.70
CA ASN A 77 6.71 -10.64 7.50
C ASN A 77 5.17 -10.64 7.42
N GLU A 78 4.53 -11.09 8.49
CA GLU A 78 3.07 -11.21 8.57
C GLU A 78 2.39 -9.85 8.84
N ASP A 79 3.09 -8.87 9.41
CA ASP A 79 2.55 -7.53 9.70
C ASP A 79 2.02 -6.83 8.43
N ILE A 80 2.58 -7.17 7.27
CA ILE A 80 2.12 -6.64 5.97
C ILE A 80 0.64 -6.96 5.73
N PHE A 81 0.16 -8.11 6.21
CA PHE A 81 -1.24 -8.49 6.11
C PHE A 81 -2.11 -7.57 6.96
N GLU A 82 -1.72 -7.30 8.21
CA GLU A 82 -2.42 -6.35 9.09
C GLU A 82 -2.45 -4.95 8.48
N TYR A 83 -1.32 -4.48 7.92
CA TYR A 83 -1.27 -3.17 7.28
C TYR A 83 -2.17 -3.07 6.04
N TRP A 84 -2.32 -4.17 5.31
CA TRP A 84 -3.28 -4.26 4.22
C TRP A 84 -4.72 -4.25 4.72
N GLU A 85 -5.03 -4.97 5.80
CA GLU A 85 -6.38 -4.95 6.41
C GLU A 85 -6.79 -3.55 6.86
N SER A 86 -5.87 -2.77 7.44
CA SER A 86 -6.08 -1.35 7.73
C SER A 86 -6.48 -0.54 6.49
N ALA A 87 -5.83 -0.80 5.34
CA ALA A 87 -6.21 -0.17 4.08
C ALA A 87 -7.62 -0.59 3.60
N ILE A 88 -8.02 -1.85 3.84
CA ILE A 88 -9.39 -2.32 3.54
C ILE A 88 -10.42 -1.63 4.44
N VAL A 89 -10.12 -1.42 5.71
CA VAL A 89 -10.98 -0.68 6.63
C VAL A 89 -11.22 0.73 6.10
N LEU A 90 -10.15 1.43 5.71
CA LEU A 90 -10.22 2.77 5.13
C LEU A 90 -11.04 2.83 3.83
N LEU A 91 -11.03 1.77 3.02
CA LEU A 91 -11.81 1.70 1.79
C LEU A 91 -13.30 1.41 2.03
N THR A 92 -13.61 0.54 2.99
CA THR A 92 -14.93 -0.12 3.08
C THR A 92 -15.83 0.39 4.19
N VAL A 93 -15.27 0.99 5.25
CA VAL A 93 -16.05 1.47 6.39
C VAL A 93 -16.41 2.94 6.17
N GLU A 94 -17.71 3.20 6.09
CA GLU A 94 -18.23 4.57 6.00
C GLU A 94 -18.21 5.28 7.36
N ASN A 95 -18.09 6.61 7.34
CA ASN A 95 -18.20 7.48 8.52
C ASN A 95 -17.20 7.15 9.66
N LEU A 96 -15.99 6.72 9.30
CA LEU A 96 -14.90 6.56 10.26
C LEU A 96 -14.63 7.88 11.00
N SER A 97 -14.35 7.76 12.30
CA SER A 97 -13.91 8.92 13.09
C SER A 97 -12.49 9.34 12.68
N LEU A 98 -12.17 10.61 12.88
CA LEU A 98 -10.83 11.14 12.56
C LEU A 98 -9.71 10.35 13.24
N ASP A 99 -9.91 9.94 14.49
CA ASP A 99 -8.87 9.22 15.25
C ASP A 99 -8.66 7.81 14.70
N VAL A 100 -9.73 7.11 14.33
CA VAL A 100 -9.62 5.80 13.66
C VAL A 100 -8.89 5.95 12.32
N VAL A 101 -9.20 6.95 11.51
CA VAL A 101 -8.49 7.15 10.24
C VAL A 101 -7.01 7.45 10.45
N LYS A 102 -6.63 8.18 11.50
CA LYS A 102 -5.20 8.37 11.84
C LYS A 102 -4.51 7.05 12.19
N ASP A 103 -5.16 6.22 13.01
CA ASP A 103 -4.61 4.94 13.44
C ASP A 103 -4.42 3.99 12.25
N GLU A 104 -5.43 3.84 11.39
CA GLU A 104 -5.32 3.01 10.18
C GLU A 104 -4.30 3.57 9.17
N ALA A 105 -4.21 4.90 9.07
CA ALA A 105 -3.22 5.55 8.20
C ALA A 105 -1.78 5.30 8.64
N GLU A 106 -1.50 5.14 9.95
CA GLU A 106 -0.16 4.75 10.42
C GLU A 106 0.25 3.38 9.88
N ASN A 107 -0.69 2.44 9.80
CA ASN A 107 -0.43 1.13 9.23
C ASN A 107 -0.16 1.20 7.73
N VAL A 108 -0.91 2.03 6.99
CA VAL A 108 -0.61 2.32 5.58
C VAL A 108 0.79 2.93 5.41
N ARG A 109 1.19 3.87 6.27
CA ARG A 109 2.55 4.45 6.24
C ARG A 109 3.64 3.41 6.42
N LYS A 110 3.45 2.46 7.35
CA LYS A 110 4.39 1.33 7.53
C LYS A 110 4.48 0.45 6.29
N LEU A 111 3.36 0.18 5.63
CA LEU A 111 3.35 -0.59 4.38
C LEU A 111 4.12 0.10 3.25
N VAL A 112 3.89 1.40 3.04
CA VAL A 112 4.61 2.20 2.04
C VAL A 112 6.11 2.20 2.34
N LYS A 113 6.50 2.42 3.60
CA LYS A 113 7.90 2.36 4.02
C LYS A 113 8.58 1.04 3.67
N ILE A 114 7.92 -0.10 3.91
CA ILE A 114 8.45 -1.42 3.53
C ILE A 114 8.63 -1.51 2.01
N SER A 115 7.64 -1.04 1.25
CA SER A 115 7.73 -0.99 -0.22
C SER A 115 8.95 -0.19 -0.69
N ASP A 116 9.19 0.98 -0.12
CA ASP A 116 10.31 1.84 -0.49
C ASP A 116 11.66 1.24 -0.11
N GLU A 117 11.77 0.62 1.07
CA GLU A 117 12.99 -0.07 1.50
C GLU A 117 13.37 -1.19 0.53
N ILE A 118 12.39 -1.98 0.08
CA ILE A 118 12.60 -3.03 -0.92
C ILE A 118 12.96 -2.43 -2.27
N ALA A 119 12.26 -1.38 -2.72
CA ALA A 119 12.55 -0.72 -4.00
C ALA A 119 13.98 -0.17 -4.05
N ASN A 120 14.40 0.53 -3.00
CA ASN A 120 15.76 1.07 -2.89
C ASN A 120 16.81 -0.05 -2.88
N ARG A 121 16.58 -1.14 -2.15
CA ARG A 121 17.49 -2.29 -2.13
C ARG A 121 17.65 -2.94 -3.51
N GLU A 122 16.57 -3.05 -4.28
CA GLU A 122 16.64 -3.63 -5.63
C GLU A 122 17.30 -2.69 -6.65
N LEU A 123 17.25 -1.37 -6.44
CA LEU A 123 18.00 -0.40 -7.25
C LEU A 123 19.50 -0.50 -6.99
N ASP A 124 19.91 -0.57 -5.73
CA ASP A 124 21.34 -0.67 -5.35
C ASP A 124 21.99 -1.97 -5.86
N LYS A 125 21.22 -3.06 -6.03
CA LYS A 125 21.72 -4.29 -6.66
C LYS A 125 21.96 -4.17 -8.17
N ARG A 126 21.36 -3.17 -8.82
CA ARG A 126 21.39 -2.98 -10.27
C ARG A 126 22.40 -1.92 -10.72
N SER A 127 22.90 -1.10 -9.79
CA SER A 127 23.98 -0.11 -10.00
C SER A 127 25.35 -0.75 -9.95
#